data_AF-J3BPV3-F1
#
_entry.id   AF-J3BPV3-F1
#
_cell.length_a   1.000
_cell.length_b   1.000
_cell.length_c   1.000
_cell.angle_alpha   90.00
_cell.angle_beta   90.00
_cell.angle_gamma   90.00
#
_symmetry.space_group_name_H-M   'P 1'
#
loop_
_entity.id
_entity.type
_entity.pdbx_description
1 polymer ?
#
loop_
_entity_poly.entity_id
_entity_poly.type
_entity_poly.pdbx_seq_one_letter_code
_entity_poly.pdbx_strand_id
1 'polypeptide(L)'
;MRLVNELDLSEWERQHAWPSEQALELVRQALQDRQLIDGMDELRAGLLIDIESEVLDPIERGEWWLVGPEADYADWIMPERAFDPKIMELMQNPPVQPTRSPRIFRLVDSVTGEPLALHHYIATVDGNTAPRRTDGKGIAHLFISAEVQQISMKVAGV
;
A
#
# COMPACT_ATOMS: atom_id res chain seq x y z
N MET A 1 23.77 -10.19 0.25
CA MET A 1 25.01 -9.60 0.80
C MET A 1 25.66 -8.86 -0.34
N ARG A 2 26.19 -7.67 -0.08
CA ARG A 2 26.74 -6.83 -1.13
C ARG A 2 28.13 -6.32 -0.75
N LEU A 3 29.04 -6.31 -1.70
CA LEU A 3 30.36 -5.70 -1.60
C LEU A 3 30.29 -4.28 -2.18
N VAL A 4 30.77 -3.31 -1.41
CA VAL A 4 30.75 -1.90 -1.78
C VAL A 4 32.14 -1.31 -1.58
N ASN A 5 32.62 -0.55 -2.56
CA ASN A 5 33.89 0.16 -2.42
C ASN A 5 33.75 1.27 -1.37
N GLU A 6 34.79 1.52 -0.57
CA GLU A 6 34.74 2.57 0.46
C GLU A 6 34.40 3.96 -0.10
N LEU A 7 34.77 4.25 -1.36
CA LEU A 7 34.46 5.53 -2.01
C LEU A 7 32.96 5.74 -2.27
N ASP A 8 32.21 4.65 -2.46
CA ASP A 8 30.77 4.67 -2.76
C ASP A 8 29.92 4.31 -1.54
N LEU A 9 30.57 3.99 -0.40
CA LEU A 9 29.91 3.55 0.82
C LEU A 9 29.21 4.72 1.53
N SER A 10 27.88 4.66 1.60
CA SER A 10 27.07 5.62 2.37
C SER A 10 27.21 5.41 3.89
N GLU A 11 26.87 6.45 4.67
CA GLU A 11 26.87 6.35 6.14
C GLU A 11 25.90 5.28 6.66
N TRP A 12 24.77 5.07 5.97
CA TRP A 12 23.78 4.05 6.31
C TRP A 12 24.30 2.63 6.08
N GLU A 13 24.93 2.38 4.92
CA GLU A 13 25.56 1.10 4.62
C GLU A 13 26.71 0.81 5.59
N ARG A 14 27.47 1.84 5.98
CA ARG A 14 28.55 1.72 6.97
C ARG A 14 28.04 1.25 8.35
N GLN A 15 26.83 1.63 8.76
CA GLN A 15 26.21 1.15 10.01
C GLN A 15 25.80 -0.33 9.95
N HIS A 16 25.57 -0.85 8.75
CA HIS A 16 25.14 -2.22 8.49
C HIS A 16 26.25 -3.08 7.87
N ALA A 17 27.48 -2.56 7.82
CA ALA A 17 28.62 -3.29 7.31
C ALA A 17 29.15 -4.26 8.38
N TRP A 18 29.53 -5.45 7.95
CA TRP A 18 30.19 -6.40 8.85
C TRP A 18 31.59 -5.90 9.24
N PRO A 19 32.04 -6.16 10.48
CA PRO A 19 33.43 -5.96 10.86
C PRO A 19 34.36 -6.75 9.94
N SER A 20 35.55 -6.22 9.65
CA SER A 20 36.50 -6.78 8.67
C SER A 20 36.79 -8.28 8.87
N GLU A 21 37.01 -8.73 10.10
CA GLU A 21 37.26 -10.15 10.40
C GLU A 21 36.06 -11.05 10.05
N GLN A 22 34.83 -10.59 10.32
CA GLN A 22 33.61 -11.33 9.99
C GLN A 22 33.32 -11.28 8.50
N ALA A 23 33.56 -10.14 7.85
CA ALA A 23 33.40 -9.97 6.42
C ALA A 23 34.32 -10.93 5.63
N LEU A 24 35.59 -11.06 6.05
CA LEU A 24 36.55 -11.98 5.44
C LEU A 24 36.09 -13.44 5.53
N GLU A 25 35.59 -13.87 6.69
CA GLU A 25 35.12 -15.24 6.87
C GLU A 25 33.84 -15.52 6.06
N LEU A 26 32.89 -14.58 6.04
CA LEU A 26 31.65 -14.69 5.26
C LEU A 26 31.93 -14.74 3.76
N VAL A 27 32.85 -13.91 3.26
CA VAL A 27 33.23 -13.90 1.84
C VAL A 27 33.99 -15.17 1.48
N ARG A 28 34.91 -15.64 2.33
CA ARG A 28 35.61 -16.91 2.13
C ARG A 28 34.62 -18.08 2.04
N GLN A 29 33.66 -18.15 2.96
CA GLN A 29 32.63 -19.18 2.95
C GLN A 29 31.76 -19.09 1.69
N ALA A 30 31.35 -17.88 1.29
CA ALA A 30 30.55 -17.66 0.10
C ALA A 30 31.28 -18.08 -1.19
N LEU A 31 32.59 -17.83 -1.28
CA LEU A 31 33.42 -18.29 -2.42
C LEU A 31 33.47 -19.82 -2.48
N GLN A 32 33.68 -20.49 -1.34
CA GLN A 32 33.69 -21.95 -1.25
C GLN A 32 32.34 -22.56 -1.64
N ASP A 33 31.25 -21.97 -1.16
CA ASP A 33 29.87 -22.41 -1.42
C ASP A 33 29.34 -21.94 -2.79
N ARG A 34 30.13 -21.16 -3.53
CA ARG A 34 29.75 -20.53 -4.81
C ARG A 34 28.47 -19.70 -4.72
N GLN A 35 28.28 -19.05 -3.58
CA GLN A 35 27.18 -18.11 -3.38
C GLN A 35 27.46 -16.82 -4.13
N LEU A 36 26.40 -16.24 -4.69
CA LEU A 36 26.48 -14.94 -5.35
C LEU A 36 26.55 -13.84 -4.29
N ILE A 37 27.52 -12.94 -4.46
CA ILE A 37 27.63 -11.69 -3.71
C ILE A 37 27.53 -10.57 -4.72
N ASP A 38 26.57 -9.67 -4.54
CA ASP A 38 26.43 -8.49 -5.40
C ASP A 38 27.66 -7.59 -5.21
N GLY A 39 28.22 -7.00 -6.28
CA GLY A 39 29.46 -6.21 -6.20
C GLY A 39 30.76 -7.03 -6.37
N MET A 40 30.67 -8.36 -6.44
CA MET A 40 31.84 -9.23 -6.58
C MET A 40 32.53 -9.10 -7.94
N ASP A 41 31.75 -8.93 -9.01
CA ASP A 41 32.30 -8.79 -10.37
C ASP A 41 33.03 -7.45 -10.53
N GLU A 42 32.52 -6.40 -9.90
CA GLU A 42 33.16 -5.08 -9.83
C GLU A 42 34.48 -5.12 -9.05
N LEU A 43 34.51 -5.83 -7.92
CA LEU A 43 35.75 -6.05 -7.16
C LEU A 43 36.78 -6.78 -8.02
N ARG A 44 36.38 -7.89 -8.66
CA ARG A 44 37.26 -8.68 -9.53
C ARG A 44 37.79 -7.90 -10.73
N ALA A 45 37.01 -6.99 -11.30
CA ALA A 45 37.44 -6.15 -12.41
C ALA A 45 38.63 -5.24 -12.04
N GLY A 46 38.82 -4.93 -10.76
CA GLY A 46 39.97 -4.17 -10.25
C GLY A 46 41.21 -5.01 -9.93
N LEU A 47 41.12 -6.34 -9.95
CA LEU A 47 42.23 -7.22 -9.62
C LEU A 47 43.13 -7.49 -10.82
N LEU A 48 44.43 -7.59 -10.57
CA LEU A 48 45.41 -8.01 -11.58
C LEU A 48 45.27 -9.49 -11.94
N ILE A 49 44.83 -10.31 -10.97
CA ILE A 49 44.65 -11.75 -11.09
C ILE A 49 43.35 -12.12 -10.35
N ASP A 50 42.42 -12.76 -11.05
CA ASP A 50 41.17 -13.24 -10.47
C ASP A 50 41.38 -14.60 -9.79
N ILE A 51 41.92 -14.55 -8.56
CA ILE A 51 42.02 -15.70 -7.65
C ILE A 51 41.42 -15.36 -6.29
N GLU A 52 40.86 -16.35 -5.60
CA GLU A 52 40.12 -16.16 -4.35
C GLU A 52 40.94 -15.47 -3.25
N SER A 53 42.26 -15.69 -3.20
CA SER A 53 43.13 -15.01 -2.24
C SER A 53 43.24 -13.51 -2.49
N GLU A 54 43.27 -13.09 -3.75
CA GLU A 54 43.37 -11.67 -4.15
C GLU A 54 42.03 -10.94 -3.97
N VAL A 55 40.91 -11.67 -3.90
CA VAL A 55 39.59 -11.10 -3.60
C VAL A 55 39.46 -10.68 -2.13
N LEU A 56 40.16 -11.36 -1.22
CA LEU A 56 40.11 -11.08 0.22
C LEU A 56 40.98 -9.87 0.61
N ASP A 57 42.06 -9.63 -0.10
CA ASP A 57 43.03 -8.56 0.15
C ASP A 57 42.39 -7.15 0.21
N PRO A 58 41.55 -6.73 -0.75
CA PRO A 58 40.88 -5.42 -0.70
C PRO A 58 39.93 -5.27 0.49
N ILE A 59 39.37 -6.39 0.97
CA ILE A 59 38.47 -6.40 2.13
C ILE A 59 39.28 -6.28 3.43
N GLU A 60 40.42 -6.97 3.52
CA GLU A 60 41.34 -6.88 4.67
C GLU A 60 41.91 -5.46 4.82
N ARG A 61 42.20 -4.79 3.70
CA ARG A 61 42.69 -3.40 3.67
C ARG A 61 41.60 -2.36 3.95
N GLY A 62 40.32 -2.78 4.00
CA GLY A 62 39.18 -1.90 4.18
C GLY A 62 38.78 -1.13 2.92
N GLU A 63 39.34 -1.44 1.76
CA GLU A 63 38.98 -0.80 0.49
C GLU A 63 37.57 -1.23 0.02
N TRP A 64 37.15 -2.43 0.44
CA TRP A 64 35.85 -3.00 0.16
C TRP A 64 35.16 -3.47 1.43
N TRP A 65 33.89 -3.11 1.56
CA TRP A 65 33.07 -3.40 2.73
C TRP A 65 31.97 -4.38 2.36
N LEU A 66 31.80 -5.42 3.18
CA LEU A 66 30.65 -6.32 3.06
C LEU A 66 29.48 -5.72 3.84
N VAL A 67 28.38 -5.46 3.13
CA VAL A 67 27.19 -4.81 3.64
C VAL A 67 26.04 -5.82 3.75
N GLY A 68 25.38 -5.79 4.90
CA GLY A 68 24.22 -6.61 5.21
C GLY A 68 23.01 -6.33 4.33
N PRO A 69 22.15 -7.34 4.05
CA PRO A 69 20.88 -7.11 3.38
C PRO A 69 20.00 -6.09 4.12
N GLU A 70 20.26 -5.86 5.41
CA GLU A 70 19.61 -4.84 6.23
C GLU A 70 19.83 -3.42 5.71
N ALA A 71 20.95 -3.15 5.03
CA ALA A 71 21.23 -1.84 4.45
C ALA A 71 20.27 -1.51 3.29
N ASP A 72 19.70 -2.52 2.63
CA ASP A 72 18.77 -2.32 1.52
C ASP A 72 17.31 -2.20 2.04
N TYR A 73 17.08 -2.36 3.34
CA TYR A 73 15.78 -2.07 3.92
C TYR A 73 15.54 -0.56 3.91
N ALA A 74 14.44 -0.15 3.30
CA ALA A 74 14.02 1.24 3.35
C ALA A 74 13.88 1.67 4.82
N ASP A 75 14.63 2.69 5.23
CA ASP A 75 14.46 3.36 6.51
C ASP A 75 13.12 4.12 6.48
N TRP A 76 12.04 3.39 6.75
CA TRP A 76 10.74 3.98 7.02
C TRP A 76 10.83 4.64 8.39
N ILE A 77 11.44 5.83 8.41
CA ILE A 77 11.26 6.77 9.51
C ILE A 77 9.77 7.12 9.49
N MET A 78 8.98 6.35 10.25
CA MET A 78 7.63 6.73 10.59
C MET A 78 7.77 8.09 11.29
N PRO A 79 7.26 9.18 10.70
CA PRO A 79 7.26 10.45 11.41
C PRO A 79 6.59 10.21 12.76
N GLU A 80 7.16 10.76 13.83
CA GLU A 80 6.56 10.65 15.15
C GLU A 80 5.06 10.93 15.02
N ARG A 81 4.25 9.91 15.27
CA ARG A 81 2.80 10.01 15.16
C ARG A 81 2.29 10.82 16.35
N ALA A 82 2.54 12.12 16.33
CA ALA A 82 1.74 13.07 17.09
C ALA A 82 0.37 13.11 16.41
N PHE A 83 -0.48 12.12 16.69
CA PHE A 83 -1.89 12.24 16.37
C PHE A 83 -2.41 13.45 17.12
N ASP A 84 -2.98 14.40 16.38
CA ASP A 84 -3.65 15.56 16.96
C ASP A 84 -4.62 15.04 18.06
N PRO A 85 -4.54 15.54 19.30
CA PRO A 85 -5.44 15.15 20.38
C PRO A 85 -6.92 15.20 19.98
N LYS A 86 -7.28 16.11 19.07
CA LYS A 86 -8.64 16.22 18.50
C LYS A 86 -9.01 15.04 17.61
N ILE A 87 -8.06 14.51 16.84
CA ILE A 87 -8.27 13.30 16.03
C ILE A 87 -8.38 12.08 16.95
N MET A 88 -7.54 12.01 17.99
CA MET A 88 -7.66 10.94 19.00
C MET A 88 -9.02 10.99 19.71
N GLU A 89 -9.49 12.18 20.10
CA GLU A 89 -10.79 12.39 20.73
C GLU A 89 -11.93 11.96 19.80
N LEU A 90 -11.85 12.29 18.51
CA LEU A 90 -12.83 11.87 17.50
C LEU A 90 -12.86 10.35 17.29
N MET A 91 -11.70 9.69 17.33
CA MET A 91 -11.63 8.23 17.22
C MET A 91 -12.22 7.53 18.44
N GLN A 92 -12.02 8.09 19.63
CA GLN A 92 -12.56 7.56 20.88
C GLN A 92 -14.06 7.86 21.05
N ASN A 93 -14.52 8.99 20.51
CA ASN A 93 -15.89 9.47 20.61
C ASN A 93 -16.40 9.84 19.22
N PRO A 94 -16.66 8.84 18.35
CA PRO A 94 -17.18 9.13 17.03
C PRO A 94 -18.55 9.84 17.15
N PRO A 95 -18.81 10.88 16.35
CA PRO A 95 -20.10 11.55 16.37
C PRO A 95 -21.19 10.56 15.99
N VAL A 96 -22.36 10.72 16.59
CA VAL A 96 -23.55 9.92 16.30
C VAL A 96 -23.82 10.00 14.79
N GLN A 97 -23.64 8.86 14.11
CA GLN A 97 -23.94 8.77 12.70
C GLN A 97 -25.46 8.82 12.53
N PRO A 98 -25.98 9.65 11.62
CA PRO A 98 -27.41 9.67 11.36
C PRO A 98 -27.85 8.31 10.83
N THR A 99 -28.57 7.54 11.64
CA THR A 99 -29.22 6.29 11.25
C THR A 99 -30.41 6.61 10.36
N ARG A 100 -30.16 6.77 9.06
CA ARG A 100 -31.22 6.83 8.06
C ARG A 100 -31.48 5.43 7.52
N SER A 101 -32.48 4.75 8.05
CA SER A 101 -32.97 3.50 7.45
C SER A 101 -33.66 3.82 6.12
N PRO A 102 -33.13 3.39 4.97
CA PRO A 102 -33.77 3.68 3.70
C PRO A 102 -35.08 2.90 3.58
N ARG A 103 -36.12 3.53 3.00
CA ARG A 103 -37.21 2.79 2.38
C ARG A 103 -36.75 2.34 1.00
N ILE A 104 -36.92 1.05 0.72
CA ILE A 104 -36.39 0.38 -0.46
C ILE A 104 -37.55 0.00 -1.37
N PHE A 105 -37.47 0.38 -2.65
CA PHE A 105 -38.44 0.00 -3.68
C PHE A 105 -37.71 -0.69 -4.82
N ARG A 106 -38.28 -1.78 -5.34
CA ARG A 106 -37.79 -2.41 -6.58
C ARG A 106 -38.67 -1.94 -7.73
N LEU A 107 -38.05 -1.34 -8.73
CA LEU A 107 -38.71 -0.97 -9.98
C LEU A 107 -38.51 -2.12 -10.97
N VAL A 108 -39.62 -2.60 -11.52
CA VAL A 108 -39.65 -3.65 -12.53
C VAL A 108 -40.44 -3.18 -13.73
N ASP A 109 -40.08 -3.67 -14.90
CA ASP A 109 -40.86 -3.52 -16.11
C ASP A 109 -42.18 -4.29 -15.96
N SER A 110 -43.32 -3.66 -16.24
CA SER A 110 -44.63 -4.28 -15.98
C SER A 110 -45.00 -5.36 -16.98
N VAL A 111 -44.30 -5.46 -18.11
CA VAL A 111 -44.58 -6.44 -19.19
C VAL A 111 -43.70 -7.67 -19.01
N THR A 112 -42.41 -7.46 -18.77
CA THR A 112 -41.40 -8.52 -18.69
C THR A 112 -41.12 -8.97 -17.26
N GLY A 113 -41.41 -8.14 -16.25
CA GLY A 113 -41.07 -8.38 -14.85
C GLY A 113 -39.59 -8.16 -14.53
N GLU A 114 -38.78 -7.77 -15.51
CA GLU A 114 -37.34 -7.57 -15.34
C GLU A 114 -37.04 -6.31 -14.51
N PRO A 115 -36.00 -6.31 -13.67
CA PRO A 115 -35.61 -5.13 -12.91
C PRO A 115 -35.17 -3.99 -13.83
N LEU A 116 -35.70 -2.79 -13.59
CA LEU A 116 -35.29 -1.58 -14.30
C LEU A 116 -33.98 -1.05 -13.70
N ALA A 117 -32.87 -1.70 -14.03
CA ALA A 117 -31.53 -1.33 -13.55
C ALA A 117 -31.05 0.00 -14.16
N LEU A 118 -30.41 0.84 -13.33
CA LEU A 118 -29.85 2.15 -13.73
C LEU A 118 -30.86 3.08 -14.43
N HIS A 119 -32.16 2.91 -14.18
CA HIS A 119 -33.23 3.65 -14.85
C HIS A 119 -33.55 4.95 -14.12
N HIS A 120 -33.88 5.99 -14.89
CA HIS A 120 -34.24 7.30 -14.33
C HIS A 120 -35.66 7.29 -13.80
N TYR A 121 -35.84 7.85 -12.61
CA TYR A 121 -37.15 8.06 -12.01
C TYR A 121 -37.17 9.38 -11.25
N ILE A 122 -38.38 9.88 -11.01
CA ILE A 122 -38.63 11.06 -10.19
C ILE A 122 -39.28 10.58 -8.89
N ALA A 123 -38.71 10.94 -7.76
CA ALA A 123 -39.29 10.68 -6.44
C ALA A 123 -39.86 11.97 -5.86
N THR A 124 -41.10 11.93 -5.41
CA THR A 124 -41.73 13.00 -4.63
C THR A 124 -41.97 12.50 -3.21
N VAL A 125 -41.40 13.20 -2.23
CA VAL A 125 -41.51 12.88 -0.80
C VAL A 125 -42.05 14.11 -0.09
N ASP A 126 -43.27 14.01 0.46
CA ASP A 126 -43.99 15.11 1.11
C ASP A 126 -43.93 16.42 0.28
N GLY A 127 -44.19 16.31 -1.03
CA GLY A 127 -44.18 17.43 -1.98
C GLY A 127 -42.81 17.78 -2.57
N ASN A 128 -41.71 17.36 -1.94
CA ASN A 128 -40.36 17.62 -2.45
C ASN A 128 -39.98 16.61 -3.55
N THR A 129 -39.70 17.11 -4.74
CA THR A 129 -39.47 16.29 -5.93
C THR A 129 -38.00 16.32 -6.34
N ALA A 130 -37.40 15.15 -6.58
CA ALA A 130 -36.02 15.04 -7.04
C ALA A 130 -35.86 13.93 -8.09
N PRO A 131 -35.10 14.18 -9.19
CA PRO A 131 -34.71 13.14 -10.12
C PRO A 131 -33.67 12.22 -9.48
N ARG A 132 -33.77 10.91 -9.75
CA ARG A 132 -32.94 9.85 -9.19
C ARG A 132 -32.74 8.72 -10.19
N ARG A 133 -31.89 7.75 -9.83
CA ARG A 133 -31.60 6.56 -10.63
C ARG A 133 -31.62 5.32 -9.74
N THR A 134 -32.16 4.22 -10.26
CA THR A 134 -32.07 2.91 -9.59
C THR A 134 -30.64 2.36 -9.64
N ASP A 135 -30.33 1.40 -8.78
CA ASP A 135 -29.05 0.68 -8.82
C ASP A 135 -29.03 -0.40 -9.92
N GLY A 136 -27.95 -1.19 -9.97
CA GLY A 136 -27.80 -2.29 -10.93
C GLY A 136 -28.79 -3.46 -10.77
N LYS A 137 -29.60 -3.47 -9.72
CA LYS A 137 -30.64 -4.48 -9.45
C LYS A 137 -32.05 -3.89 -9.53
N GLY A 138 -32.19 -2.68 -10.09
CA GLY A 138 -33.46 -1.96 -10.19
C GLY A 138 -34.00 -1.45 -8.85
N ILE A 139 -33.13 -1.24 -7.86
CA ILE A 139 -33.52 -0.79 -6.53
C ILE A 139 -33.41 0.73 -6.40
N ALA A 140 -34.48 1.35 -5.94
CA ALA A 140 -34.54 2.75 -5.53
C ALA A 140 -34.39 2.85 -4.01
N HIS A 141 -33.37 3.60 -3.58
CA HIS A 141 -33.08 3.86 -2.17
C HIS A 141 -33.57 5.26 -1.78
N LEU A 142 -34.54 5.34 -0.85
CA LEU A 142 -35.05 6.60 -0.32
C LEU A 142 -34.70 6.73 1.17
N PHE A 143 -33.73 7.60 1.46
CA PHE A 143 -33.35 7.98 2.83
C PHE A 143 -34.27 9.08 3.34
N ILE A 144 -35.32 8.68 4.05
CA ILE A 144 -36.39 9.56 4.50
C ILE A 144 -36.70 9.33 5.99
N SER A 145 -37.30 10.33 6.64
CA SER A 145 -37.77 10.18 8.03
C SER A 145 -38.88 9.13 8.13
N ALA A 146 -39.03 8.53 9.31
CA ALA A 146 -40.14 7.62 9.59
C ALA A 146 -41.52 8.32 9.47
N GLU A 147 -41.55 9.63 9.72
CA GLU A 147 -42.74 10.48 9.75
C GLU A 147 -43.29 10.86 8.35
N VAL A 148 -42.59 10.49 7.27
CA VAL A 148 -43.05 10.76 5.91
C VAL A 148 -44.40 10.11 5.66
N GLN A 149 -45.37 10.92 5.22
CA GLN A 149 -46.73 10.49 4.97
C GLN A 149 -46.97 10.12 3.50
N GLN A 150 -46.35 10.85 2.56
CA GLN A 150 -46.62 10.66 1.14
C GLN A 150 -45.35 10.45 0.33
N ILE A 151 -45.34 9.35 -0.43
CA ILE A 151 -44.30 9.01 -1.40
C ILE A 151 -44.99 8.72 -2.72
N SER A 152 -44.54 9.38 -3.79
CA SER A 152 -44.89 8.99 -5.15
C SER A 152 -43.63 8.88 -6.00
N MET A 153 -43.68 7.98 -6.99
CA MET A 153 -42.57 7.72 -7.88
C MET A 153 -43.08 7.69 -9.30
N LYS A 154 -42.40 8.39 -10.19
CA LYS A 154 -42.71 8.41 -11.62
C LYS A 154 -41.50 7.93 -12.41
N VAL A 155 -41.69 6.86 -13.15
CA VAL A 155 -40.70 6.35 -14.11
C VAL A 155 -40.98 7.05 -15.45
N ALA A 156 -39.96 7.64 -16.07
CA ALA A 156 -40.11 8.31 -17.35
C ALA A 156 -39.50 7.44 -18.45
N GLY A 157 -40.26 7.21 -19.53
CA GLY A 157 -39.84 6.39 -20.67
C GLY A 157 -39.74 4.90 -20.32
N VAL A 158 -40.77 4.15 -20.70
CA VAL A 158 -40.69 2.69 -20.91
C VAL A 158 -40.75 2.48 -22.42
#